data_AF-A0A9P9L7P1-F1
#
_entry.id   AF-A0A9P9L7P1-F1
#
_cell.length_a   1.000
_cell.length_b   1.000
_cell.length_c   1.000
_cell.angle_alpha   90.00
_cell.angle_beta   90.00
_cell.angle_gamma   90.00
#
_symmetry.space_group_name_H-M   'P 1'
#
loop_
_entity.id
_entity.type
_entity.pdbx_description
1 polymer ?
#
loop_
_entity_poly.entity_id
_entity_poly.type
_entity_poly.pdbx_seq_one_letter_code
_entity_poly.pdbx_strand_id
1 'polypeptide(L)'
;MGQAITTVRSSLKLADEEARVKAKQDLDVLMQLCSSSLNEFEVKLDAKFLNPDATQKVDVPGIRALRKTRYHNLIVKDAPSKSISDAVDDFFKTGTGGSNTEDAVMGGFKKVVTSALGPFMERTDVGQHKEEKYFIYVMHNAVIRLDVMLWRWNFAGKGFSDKYESALGYLVCTSVVDVSALKTSEFVFLISEYGGDQEEDIIKYTQKMQQIYDSARRMKLNQASRERRDDE
;
A
#
# COMPACT_ATOMS: atom_id res chain seq x y z
N MET A 1 1.65 14.03 -8.98
CA MET A 1 2.68 14.89 -8.34
C MET A 1 2.38 16.40 -8.35
N GLY A 2 1.25 16.92 -8.89
CA GLY A 2 1.12 18.38 -9.14
C GLY A 2 0.30 19.25 -8.16
N GLN A 3 -0.72 18.71 -7.47
CA GLN A 3 -1.76 19.58 -6.88
C GLN A 3 -1.47 20.06 -5.44
N ALA A 4 -0.99 19.21 -4.53
CA ALA A 4 -0.76 19.60 -3.14
C ALA A 4 0.24 20.77 -2.98
N ILE A 5 1.37 20.71 -3.70
CA ILE A 5 2.43 21.74 -3.68
C ILE A 5 1.91 23.10 -4.19
N THR A 6 1.02 23.09 -5.17
CA THR A 6 0.46 24.31 -5.77
C THR A 6 -0.48 25.04 -4.80
N THR A 7 -1.28 24.29 -4.04
CA THR A 7 -2.19 24.83 -3.00
C THR A 7 -1.46 25.34 -1.76
N VAL A 8 -0.33 24.71 -1.39
CA VAL A 8 0.56 25.19 -0.32
C VAL A 8 1.26 26.50 -0.70
N ARG A 9 1.70 26.64 -1.96
CA ARG A 9 2.30 27.90 -2.45
C ARG A 9 1.32 29.07 -2.51
N SER A 10 0.04 28.83 -2.81
CA SER A 10 -0.96 29.89 -2.98
C SER A 10 -1.58 30.39 -1.67
N SER A 11 -1.57 29.59 -0.60
CA SER A 11 -2.16 29.89 0.71
C SER A 11 -1.23 30.65 1.68
N LEU A 12 0.04 30.87 1.30
CA LEU A 12 1.04 31.68 2.04
C LEU A 12 0.93 33.19 1.75
N LYS A 13 -0.29 33.74 1.74
CA LYS A 13 -0.53 35.19 1.77
C LYS A 13 -0.67 35.65 3.23
N LEU A 14 0.01 36.77 3.56
CA LEU A 14 0.06 37.44 4.87
C LEU A 14 0.92 36.74 5.96
N ALA A 15 2.22 36.64 5.70
CA ALA A 15 3.29 36.54 6.70
C ALA A 15 4.56 37.19 6.12
N ASP A 16 5.48 37.68 6.96
CA ASP A 16 6.72 38.32 6.52
C ASP A 16 7.52 37.46 5.52
N GLU A 17 8.19 38.08 4.55
CA GLU A 17 8.87 37.34 3.48
C GLU A 17 9.98 36.41 4.04
N GLU A 18 10.63 36.78 5.15
CA GLU A 18 11.56 35.91 5.87
C GLU A 18 10.89 34.65 6.43
N ALA A 19 9.72 34.80 7.06
CA ALA A 19 8.92 33.66 7.52
C ALA A 19 8.48 32.79 6.34
N ARG A 20 8.17 33.39 5.17
CA ARG A 20 7.82 32.66 3.94
C ARG A 20 9.02 31.94 3.30
N VAL A 21 10.23 32.50 3.38
CA VAL A 21 11.46 31.88 2.87
C VAL A 21 11.88 30.72 3.77
N LYS A 22 11.93 30.95 5.09
CA LYS A 22 12.16 29.88 6.08
C LYS A 22 11.13 28.76 5.95
N ALA A 23 9.86 29.12 5.72
CA ALA A 23 8.82 28.13 5.46
C ALA A 23 9.12 27.28 4.21
N LYS A 24 9.57 27.86 3.09
CA LYS A 24 9.94 27.03 1.92
C LYS A 24 11.10 26.08 2.25
N GLN A 25 12.10 26.56 2.99
CA GLN A 25 13.27 25.76 3.37
C GLN A 25 12.93 24.57 4.28
N ASP A 26 12.22 24.77 5.40
CA ASP A 26 11.89 23.62 6.27
C ASP A 26 10.92 22.64 5.56
N LEU A 27 10.10 23.12 4.60
CA LEU A 27 9.26 22.26 3.77
C LEU A 27 10.07 21.34 2.85
N ASP A 28 11.06 21.91 2.16
CA ASP A 28 11.94 21.17 1.26
C ASP A 28 12.77 20.14 2.05
N VAL A 29 13.22 20.48 3.27
CA VAL A 29 13.87 19.54 4.20
C VAL A 29 12.93 18.40 4.61
N LEU A 30 11.68 18.68 4.98
CA LEU A 30 10.69 17.65 5.34
C LEU A 30 10.38 16.74 4.15
N MET A 31 10.24 17.30 2.94
CA MET A 31 10.08 16.51 1.72
C MET A 31 11.28 15.60 1.48
N GLN A 32 12.51 16.10 1.65
CA GLN A 32 13.73 15.30 1.50
C GLN A 32 13.83 14.18 2.55
N LEU A 33 13.48 14.45 3.82
CA LEU A 33 13.44 13.43 4.89
C LEU A 33 12.38 12.34 4.63
N CYS A 34 11.20 12.75 4.14
CA CYS A 34 10.14 11.85 3.70
C CYS A 34 10.60 10.98 2.53
N SER A 35 11.11 11.58 1.44
CA SER A 35 11.65 10.86 0.29
C SER A 35 12.80 9.92 0.66
N SER A 36 13.73 10.34 1.51
CA SER A 36 14.82 9.48 1.99
C SER A 36 14.29 8.26 2.73
N SER A 37 13.27 8.41 3.58
CA SER A 37 12.64 7.30 4.30
C SER A 37 11.88 6.37 3.35
N LEU A 38 11.17 6.92 2.36
CA LEU A 38 10.46 6.14 1.33
C LEU A 38 11.43 5.38 0.39
N ASN A 39 12.63 5.91 0.18
CA ASN A 39 13.70 5.24 -0.58
C ASN A 39 14.35 4.13 0.25
N GLU A 40 14.61 4.37 1.53
CA GLU A 40 15.11 3.36 2.49
C GLU A 40 14.19 2.12 2.51
N PHE A 41 12.87 2.32 2.59
CA PHE A 41 11.91 1.23 2.57
C PHE A 41 11.83 0.51 1.23
N GLU A 42 11.90 1.22 0.10
CA GLU A 42 11.93 0.57 -1.21
C GLU A 42 13.17 -0.32 -1.39
N VAL A 43 14.35 0.14 -0.96
CA VAL A 43 15.58 -0.66 -1.01
C VAL A 43 15.43 -1.92 -0.15
N LYS A 44 14.80 -1.84 1.04
CA LYS A 44 14.47 -3.02 1.84
C LYS A 44 13.54 -3.98 1.11
N LEU A 45 12.47 -3.49 0.47
CA LEU A 45 11.52 -4.33 -0.28
C LEU A 45 12.18 -4.99 -1.49
N ASP A 46 12.95 -4.24 -2.28
CA ASP A 46 13.61 -4.77 -3.47
C ASP A 46 14.69 -5.79 -3.09
N ALA A 47 15.37 -5.62 -1.95
CA ALA A 47 16.26 -6.64 -1.38
C ALA A 47 15.51 -7.93 -0.95
N LYS A 48 14.30 -7.82 -0.35
CA LYS A 48 13.45 -8.99 -0.04
C LYS A 48 13.00 -9.73 -1.31
N PHE A 49 12.65 -9.01 -2.38
CA PHE A 49 12.27 -9.62 -3.66
C PHE A 49 13.47 -10.25 -4.40
N LEU A 50 14.68 -9.70 -4.24
CA LEU A 50 15.89 -10.23 -4.87
C LEU A 50 16.42 -11.50 -4.17
N ASN A 51 16.22 -11.63 -2.85
CA ASN A 51 16.64 -12.79 -2.07
C ASN A 51 15.50 -13.32 -1.18
N PRO A 52 14.48 -13.97 -1.78
CA PRO A 52 13.34 -14.51 -1.01
C PRO A 52 13.79 -15.59 -0.02
N ASP A 53 14.82 -16.38 -0.37
CA ASP A 53 15.33 -17.49 0.45
C ASP A 53 15.80 -17.05 1.83
N ALA A 54 16.34 -15.84 1.95
CA ALA A 54 16.76 -15.25 3.23
C ALA A 54 15.57 -14.91 4.16
N THR A 55 14.37 -14.70 3.59
CA THR A 55 13.19 -14.23 4.35
C THR A 55 12.07 -15.26 4.49
N GLN A 56 12.00 -16.30 3.65
CA GLN A 56 10.91 -17.29 3.62
C GLN A 56 10.64 -18.04 4.94
N LYS A 57 11.56 -17.99 5.91
CA LYS A 57 11.39 -18.59 7.25
C LYS A 57 10.70 -17.67 8.27
N VAL A 58 10.56 -16.39 7.96
CA VAL A 58 10.01 -15.36 8.87
C VAL A 58 8.88 -14.54 8.22
N ASP A 59 8.97 -14.29 6.91
CA ASP A 59 7.99 -13.59 6.09
C ASP A 59 7.56 -14.50 4.93
N VAL A 60 6.33 -14.34 4.42
CA VAL A 60 5.93 -14.92 3.13
C VAL A 60 6.41 -13.99 2.00
N PRO A 61 7.40 -14.35 1.18
CA PRO A 61 7.93 -13.44 0.17
C PRO A 61 6.93 -13.23 -0.99
N GLY A 62 6.85 -12.00 -1.49
CA GLY A 62 6.22 -11.74 -2.78
C GLY A 62 7.17 -12.11 -3.92
N ILE A 63 6.64 -12.53 -5.07
CA ILE A 63 7.43 -12.90 -6.26
C ILE A 63 8.14 -11.67 -6.84
N ARG A 64 7.39 -10.57 -6.98
CA ARG A 64 7.82 -9.27 -7.50
C ARG A 64 6.77 -8.21 -7.19
N ALA A 65 7.17 -6.95 -7.16
CA ALA A 65 6.22 -5.85 -7.13
C ALA A 65 5.33 -5.86 -8.39
N LEU A 66 4.01 -5.98 -8.19
CA LEU A 66 2.97 -5.92 -9.22
C LEU A 66 2.53 -4.45 -9.44
N ARG A 67 2.40 -3.69 -8.35
CA ARG A 67 2.11 -2.25 -8.34
C ARG A 67 2.86 -1.59 -7.19
N LYS A 68 3.52 -0.45 -7.44
CA LYS A 68 4.10 0.41 -6.40
C LYS A 68 3.43 1.78 -6.47
N THR A 69 2.91 2.26 -5.35
CA THR A 69 2.30 3.60 -5.21
C THR A 69 3.02 4.37 -4.11
N ARG A 70 3.65 5.49 -4.48
CA ARG A 70 4.23 6.47 -3.54
C ARG A 70 3.32 7.67 -3.39
N TYR A 71 3.13 8.14 -2.17
CA TYR A 71 2.38 9.35 -1.85
C TYR A 71 3.07 10.16 -0.75
N HIS A 72 2.96 11.48 -0.82
CA HIS A 72 3.37 12.40 0.22
C HIS A 72 2.40 13.58 0.24
N ASN A 73 2.05 14.03 1.45
CA ASN A 73 1.18 15.18 1.65
C ASN A 73 1.47 15.88 2.98
N LEU A 74 1.02 17.12 3.09
CA LEU A 74 1.11 17.92 4.30
C LEU A 74 -0.30 17.99 4.90
N ILE A 75 -0.39 17.79 6.22
CA ILE A 75 -1.66 17.83 6.94
C ILE A 75 -1.82 19.25 7.51
N VAL A 76 -2.89 19.90 7.05
CA VAL A 76 -3.31 21.26 7.40
C VAL A 76 -4.37 21.15 8.50
N LYS A 77 -4.23 21.96 9.55
CA LYS A 77 -5.08 21.98 10.75
C LYS A 77 -6.58 22.12 10.46
N ASP A 78 -6.90 22.97 9.49
CA ASP A 78 -8.29 23.33 9.13
C ASP A 78 -8.74 22.78 7.76
N ALA A 79 -7.96 21.90 7.13
CA ALA A 79 -8.40 21.22 5.91
C ALA A 79 -9.05 19.87 6.27
N PRO A 80 -9.99 19.36 5.46
CA PRO A 80 -10.29 17.93 5.49
C PRO A 80 -9.00 17.18 5.13
N SER A 81 -8.33 16.65 6.16
CA SER A 81 -7.21 15.74 5.96
C SER A 81 -7.74 14.57 5.13
N LYS A 82 -7.03 14.21 4.05
CA LYS A 82 -7.30 12.93 3.39
C LYS A 82 -7.14 11.87 4.46
N SER A 83 -8.26 11.27 4.84
CA SER A 83 -8.31 10.32 5.93
C SER A 83 -7.54 9.05 5.55
N ILE A 84 -7.24 8.22 6.54
CA ILE A 84 -6.70 6.88 6.33
C ILE A 84 -7.60 6.14 5.33
N SER A 85 -8.93 6.26 5.52
CA SER A 85 -9.94 5.73 4.61
C SER A 85 -9.77 6.23 3.19
N ASP A 86 -9.52 7.52 2.94
CA ASP A 86 -9.34 8.06 1.58
C ASP A 86 -8.08 7.55 0.88
N ALA A 87 -6.96 7.45 1.61
CA ALA A 87 -5.71 6.92 1.07
C ALA A 87 -5.82 5.42 0.74
N VAL A 88 -6.54 4.68 1.58
CA VAL A 88 -6.84 3.25 1.41
C VAL A 88 -7.91 3.02 0.33
N ASP A 89 -8.89 3.92 0.20
CA ASP A 89 -9.91 3.90 -0.86
C ASP A 89 -9.33 4.23 -2.22
N ASP A 90 -8.47 5.25 -2.32
CA ASP A 90 -7.75 5.58 -3.56
C ASP A 90 -6.82 4.44 -4.01
N PHE A 91 -6.34 3.62 -3.08
CA PHE A 91 -5.63 2.38 -3.39
C PHE A 91 -6.57 1.30 -3.94
N PHE A 92 -7.68 0.98 -3.26
CA PHE A 92 -8.60 -0.10 -3.65
C PHE A 92 -9.52 0.20 -4.84
N LYS A 93 -9.82 1.47 -5.15
CA LYS A 93 -10.53 1.89 -6.37
C LYS A 93 -9.86 1.40 -7.66
N THR A 94 -8.58 1.02 -7.63
CA THR A 94 -7.85 0.51 -8.80
C THR A 94 -8.09 -0.98 -9.11
N GLY A 95 -9.01 -1.64 -8.39
CA GLY A 95 -9.37 -3.06 -8.57
C GLY A 95 -10.85 -3.36 -8.76
N THR A 96 -11.75 -2.37 -8.81
CA THR A 96 -13.21 -2.61 -8.82
C THR A 96 -13.68 -3.25 -10.14
N GLY A 97 -13.78 -4.59 -10.12
CA GLY A 97 -14.12 -5.46 -11.27
C GLY A 97 -15.44 -6.22 -11.13
N GLY A 98 -16.09 -6.21 -9.96
CA GLY A 98 -17.54 -6.36 -9.83
C GLY A 98 -18.01 -7.48 -8.90
N SER A 99 -19.20 -7.23 -8.33
CA SER A 99 -20.05 -8.09 -7.49
C SER A 99 -19.97 -7.88 -5.97
N ASN A 100 -21.14 -7.98 -5.33
CA ASN A 100 -21.39 -7.67 -3.92
C ASN A 100 -20.56 -8.46 -2.90
N THR A 101 -19.87 -9.53 -3.33
CA THR A 101 -18.99 -10.33 -2.47
C THR A 101 -17.58 -9.75 -2.41
N GLU A 102 -17.10 -9.12 -3.49
CA GLU A 102 -15.81 -8.41 -3.49
C GLU A 102 -15.85 -7.23 -2.50
N ASP A 103 -16.96 -6.50 -2.44
CA ASP A 103 -17.16 -5.35 -1.54
C ASP A 103 -17.09 -5.74 -0.05
N ALA A 104 -17.59 -6.93 0.32
CA ALA A 104 -17.58 -7.41 1.70
C ALA A 104 -16.16 -7.76 2.16
N VAL A 105 -15.40 -8.50 1.35
CA VAL A 105 -14.00 -8.84 1.63
C VAL A 105 -13.13 -7.58 1.59
N MET A 106 -13.33 -6.70 0.61
CA MET A 106 -12.63 -5.42 0.51
C MET A 106 -12.92 -4.52 1.72
N GLY A 107 -14.17 -4.47 2.18
CA GLY A 107 -14.57 -3.73 3.37
C GLY A 107 -13.96 -4.31 4.66
N GLY A 108 -13.94 -5.64 4.79
CA GLY A 108 -13.26 -6.35 5.89
C GLY A 108 -11.76 -6.06 5.90
N PHE A 109 -11.10 -6.17 4.75
CA PHE A 109 -9.67 -5.90 4.62
C PHE A 109 -9.33 -4.43 4.87
N LYS A 110 -10.11 -3.49 4.30
CA LYS A 110 -10.01 -2.05 4.61
C LYS A 110 -10.14 -1.80 6.12
N LYS A 111 -11.06 -2.48 6.81
CA LYS A 111 -11.20 -2.38 8.27
C LYS A 111 -9.97 -2.91 9.01
N VAL A 112 -9.40 -4.05 8.61
CA VAL A 112 -8.16 -4.61 9.20
C VAL A 112 -6.99 -3.64 9.01
N VAL A 113 -6.75 -3.16 7.79
CA VAL A 113 -5.68 -2.19 7.49
C VAL A 113 -5.89 -0.88 8.27
N THR A 114 -7.11 -0.36 8.31
CA THR A 114 -7.43 0.89 9.04
C THR A 114 -7.26 0.71 10.54
N SER A 115 -7.66 -0.42 11.11
CA SER A 115 -7.47 -0.71 12.54
C SER A 115 -5.99 -0.93 12.89
N ALA A 116 -5.23 -1.55 12.00
CA ALA A 116 -3.80 -1.79 12.19
C ALA A 116 -2.97 -0.49 12.08
N LEU A 117 -3.36 0.46 11.24
CA LEU A 117 -2.63 1.72 10.99
C LEU A 117 -3.21 2.92 11.76
N GLY A 118 -4.44 2.83 12.25
CA GLY A 118 -5.15 3.87 13.01
C GLY A 118 -4.33 4.44 14.17
N PRO A 119 -3.79 3.62 15.09
CA PRO A 119 -3.00 4.10 16.21
C PRO A 119 -1.74 4.90 15.83
N PHE A 120 -1.15 4.63 14.65
CA PHE A 120 -0.02 5.43 14.13
C PHE A 120 -0.50 6.77 13.55
N MET A 121 -1.66 6.78 12.92
CA MET A 121 -2.25 7.96 12.29
C MET A 121 -2.94 8.90 13.30
N GLU A 122 -3.28 8.40 14.48
CA GLU A 122 -3.78 9.17 15.62
C GLU A 122 -2.65 9.73 16.51
N ARG A 123 -1.38 9.38 16.23
CA ARG A 123 -0.23 9.93 16.98
C ARG A 123 -0.14 11.45 16.90
N THR A 124 -0.06 12.07 18.07
CA THR A 124 0.18 13.50 18.27
C THR A 124 1.52 13.79 18.94
N ASP A 125 2.27 12.75 19.33
CA ASP A 125 3.59 12.87 19.95
C ASP A 125 4.62 13.43 18.97
N VAL A 126 5.40 14.40 19.44
CA VAL A 126 6.28 15.26 18.64
C VAL A 126 7.45 14.48 18.04
N GLY A 127 7.78 14.77 16.78
CA GLY A 127 8.96 14.23 16.09
C GLY A 127 8.63 13.30 14.93
N GLN A 128 9.60 12.47 14.55
CA GLN A 128 9.49 11.52 13.44
C GLN A 128 8.95 10.17 13.93
N HIS A 129 7.96 9.67 13.21
CA HIS A 129 7.40 8.33 13.37
C HIS A 129 7.51 7.56 12.06
N LYS A 130 7.91 6.29 12.16
CA LYS A 130 7.89 5.33 11.04
C LYS A 130 7.14 4.08 11.49
N GLU A 131 6.33 3.53 10.61
CA GLU A 131 5.74 2.20 10.80
C GLU A 131 5.79 1.43 9.48
N GLU A 132 6.37 0.23 9.50
CA GLU A 132 6.45 -0.70 8.38
C GLU A 132 5.59 -1.92 8.73
N LYS A 133 4.58 -2.23 7.92
CA LYS A 133 3.68 -3.38 8.08
C LYS A 133 3.46 -4.05 6.73
N TYR A 134 3.18 -5.35 6.75
CA TYR A 134 2.68 -6.05 5.57
C TYR A 134 1.41 -6.84 5.92
N PHE A 135 0.59 -7.06 4.91
CA PHE A 135 -0.64 -7.83 4.98
C PHE A 135 -0.65 -8.87 3.85
N ILE A 136 -1.32 -10.00 4.07
CA ILE A 136 -1.50 -11.06 3.08
C ILE A 136 -2.99 -11.36 3.02
N TYR A 137 -3.56 -11.48 1.83
CA TYR A 137 -4.98 -11.73 1.62
C TYR A 137 -5.24 -12.33 0.25
N VAL A 138 -6.40 -12.95 0.06
CA VAL A 138 -6.87 -13.38 -1.28
C VAL A 138 -7.64 -12.24 -1.93
N MET A 139 -7.26 -11.87 -3.16
CA MET A 139 -7.94 -10.86 -3.97
C MET A 139 -7.78 -11.18 -5.46
N HIS A 140 -8.86 -11.00 -6.24
CA HIS A 140 -8.92 -11.38 -7.65
C HIS A 140 -8.48 -12.85 -7.92
N ASN A 141 -8.77 -13.75 -6.97
CA ASN A 141 -8.36 -15.16 -6.97
C ASN A 141 -6.83 -15.39 -6.92
N ALA A 142 -6.04 -14.42 -6.47
CA ALA A 142 -4.62 -14.58 -6.19
C ALA A 142 -4.33 -14.29 -4.72
N VAL A 143 -3.29 -14.92 -4.16
CA VAL A 143 -2.73 -14.50 -2.87
C VAL A 143 -1.87 -13.26 -3.12
N ILE A 144 -2.27 -12.15 -2.52
CA ILE A 144 -1.65 -10.85 -2.65
C ILE A 144 -0.96 -10.50 -1.33
N ARG A 145 0.30 -10.06 -1.42
CA ARG A 145 1.03 -9.41 -0.33
C ARG A 145 1.00 -7.90 -0.55
N LEU A 146 0.67 -7.16 0.50
CA LEU A 146 0.63 -5.71 0.53
C LEU A 146 1.59 -5.18 1.59
N ASP A 147 2.70 -4.62 1.15
CA ASP A 147 3.66 -3.94 2.03
C ASP A 147 3.30 -2.45 2.12
N VAL A 148 3.23 -1.92 3.34
CA VAL A 148 2.90 -0.52 3.64
C VAL A 148 3.97 0.04 4.56
N MET A 149 4.57 1.16 4.16
CA MET A 149 5.32 2.02 5.09
C MET A 149 4.62 3.35 5.23
N LEU A 150 4.42 3.76 6.47
CA LEU A 150 3.97 5.09 6.86
C LEU A 150 5.13 5.86 7.49
N TRP A 151 5.30 7.10 7.04
CA TRP A 151 6.22 8.08 7.62
C TRP A 151 5.40 9.30 8.06
N ARG A 152 5.55 9.71 9.30
CA ARG A 152 4.86 10.89 9.84
C ARG A 152 5.83 11.79 10.60
N TRP A 153 5.64 13.10 10.47
CA TRP A 153 6.32 14.09 11.29
C TRP A 153 5.30 14.97 12.00
N ASN A 154 5.30 14.94 13.34
CA ASN A 154 4.46 15.77 14.19
C ASN A 154 5.25 16.98 14.71
N PHE A 155 4.70 18.18 14.60
CA PHE A 155 5.39 19.41 15.01
C PHE A 155 5.31 19.68 16.52
N ALA A 156 6.37 20.27 17.07
CA ALA A 156 6.52 20.52 18.52
C ALA A 156 5.57 21.56 19.13
N GLY A 157 4.72 22.21 18.33
CA GLY A 157 3.82 23.28 18.74
C GLY A 157 3.33 24.10 17.56
N LYS A 158 3.02 25.39 17.79
CA LYS A 158 2.81 26.40 16.74
C LYS A 158 4.13 26.75 16.02
N GLY A 159 4.73 25.79 15.33
CA GLY A 159 5.87 26.06 14.45
C GLY A 159 5.44 26.75 13.15
N PHE A 160 6.42 27.11 12.31
CA PHE A 160 6.38 27.31 10.84
C PHE A 160 5.20 28.10 10.22
N SER A 161 3.98 27.65 10.42
CA SER A 161 2.73 28.35 10.16
C SER A 161 1.66 27.73 11.05
N ASP A 162 0.80 28.57 11.64
CA ASP A 162 -0.38 28.15 12.41
C ASP A 162 -1.38 27.28 11.62
N LYS A 163 -1.11 27.02 10.33
CA LYS A 163 -1.92 26.22 9.39
C LYS A 163 -1.52 24.74 9.30
N TYR A 164 -0.31 24.32 9.69
CA TYR A 164 0.14 22.92 9.52
C TYR A 164 0.24 22.19 10.86
N GLU A 165 -0.06 20.89 10.83
CA GLU A 165 -0.17 20.04 12.03
C GLU A 165 0.80 18.85 12.00
N SER A 166 0.95 18.24 10.83
CA SER A 166 1.94 17.18 10.59
C SER A 166 2.27 17.06 9.09
N ALA A 167 3.35 16.34 8.77
CA ALA A 167 3.62 15.85 7.43
C ALA A 167 3.43 14.33 7.37
N LEU A 168 2.87 13.80 6.28
CA LEU A 168 2.59 12.38 6.10
C LEU A 168 3.09 11.89 4.73
N GLY A 169 3.89 10.83 4.74
CA GLY A 169 4.30 10.10 3.55
C GLY A 169 3.91 8.63 3.67
N TYR A 170 3.64 7.99 2.53
CA TYR A 170 3.49 6.54 2.50
C TYR A 170 4.01 5.92 1.20
N LEU A 171 4.51 4.68 1.32
CA LEU A 171 4.78 3.79 0.20
C LEU A 171 3.92 2.55 0.38
N VAL A 172 3.18 2.20 -0.66
CA VAL A 172 2.41 0.95 -0.72
C VAL A 172 2.91 0.13 -1.90
N CYS A 173 3.25 -1.12 -1.66
CA CYS A 173 3.70 -2.08 -2.67
C CYS A 173 2.81 -3.31 -2.65
N THR A 174 2.13 -3.56 -3.76
CA THR A 174 1.36 -4.79 -4.01
C THR A 174 2.25 -5.79 -4.73
N SER A 175 2.32 -7.02 -4.25
CA SER A 175 3.03 -8.13 -4.88
C SER A 175 2.15 -9.38 -4.89
N VAL A 176 2.37 -10.28 -5.86
CA VAL A 176 1.73 -11.60 -5.88
C VAL A 176 2.61 -12.57 -5.10
N VAL A 177 2.03 -13.36 -4.22
CA VAL A 177 2.72 -14.43 -3.47
C VAL A 177 2.82 -15.68 -4.34
N ASP A 178 3.94 -16.40 -4.26
CA ASP A 178 4.03 -17.74 -4.84
C ASP A 178 3.24 -18.72 -3.96
N VAL A 179 2.13 -19.22 -4.49
CA VAL A 179 1.26 -20.16 -3.78
C VAL A 179 1.97 -21.49 -3.47
N SER A 180 3.04 -21.83 -4.22
CA SER A 180 3.86 -23.01 -3.94
C SER A 180 4.85 -22.83 -2.77
N ALA A 181 5.11 -21.58 -2.35
CA ALA A 181 5.90 -21.28 -1.17
C ALA A 181 5.07 -21.30 0.14
N LEU A 182 3.73 -21.30 0.03
CA LEU A 182 2.82 -21.44 1.17
C LEU A 182 2.66 -22.90 1.58
N LYS A 183 2.59 -23.15 2.88
CA LYS A 183 2.14 -24.44 3.40
C LYS A 183 0.64 -24.62 3.14
N THR A 184 0.19 -25.85 2.94
CA THR A 184 -1.23 -26.17 2.71
C THR A 184 -2.16 -25.55 3.76
N SER A 185 -1.75 -25.56 5.04
CA SER A 185 -2.52 -24.93 6.13
C SER A 185 -2.64 -23.41 6.01
N GLU A 186 -1.58 -22.74 5.55
CA GLU A 186 -1.56 -21.28 5.34
C GLU A 186 -2.46 -20.90 4.16
N PHE A 187 -2.41 -21.70 3.08
CA PHE A 187 -3.26 -21.49 1.91
C PHE A 187 -4.75 -21.80 2.17
N VAL A 188 -5.06 -22.86 2.93
CA VAL A 188 -6.44 -23.15 3.37
C VAL A 188 -6.97 -22.03 4.27
N PHE A 189 -6.18 -21.55 5.23
CA PHE A 189 -6.59 -20.42 6.09
C PHE A 189 -6.93 -19.17 5.26
N LEU A 190 -6.05 -18.76 4.34
CA LEU A 190 -6.27 -17.61 3.46
C LEU A 190 -7.50 -17.77 2.53
N ILE A 191 -7.79 -19.00 2.09
CA ILE A 191 -9.00 -19.31 1.33
C ILE A 191 -10.24 -19.22 2.23
N SER A 192 -10.21 -19.76 3.45
CA SER A 192 -11.34 -19.70 4.40
C SER A 192 -11.66 -18.26 4.83
N GLU A 193 -10.66 -17.40 5.00
CA GLU A 193 -10.88 -15.96 5.23
C GLU A 193 -11.66 -15.26 4.10
N TYR A 194 -11.58 -15.79 2.86
CA TYR A 194 -12.26 -15.25 1.69
C TYR A 194 -13.60 -15.93 1.39
N GLY A 195 -13.63 -17.27 1.42
CA GLY A 195 -14.78 -18.10 1.06
C GLY A 195 -15.70 -18.45 2.23
N GLY A 196 -15.31 -18.11 3.46
CA GLY A 196 -15.97 -18.56 4.69
C GLY A 196 -15.52 -19.96 5.13
N ASP A 197 -15.94 -20.35 6.34
CA ASP A 197 -15.55 -21.63 6.96
C ASP A 197 -16.42 -22.83 6.55
N GLN A 198 -17.43 -22.65 5.68
CA GLN A 198 -18.33 -23.72 5.26
C GLN A 198 -17.67 -24.60 4.20
N GLU A 199 -17.54 -25.90 4.48
CA GLU A 199 -16.83 -26.87 3.64
C GLU A 199 -17.28 -26.84 2.18
N GLU A 200 -18.60 -26.85 1.94
CA GLU A 200 -19.13 -26.81 0.57
C GLU A 200 -18.68 -25.57 -0.21
N ASP A 201 -18.62 -24.40 0.44
CA ASP A 201 -18.33 -23.14 -0.23
C ASP A 201 -16.82 -22.98 -0.46
N ILE A 202 -15.99 -23.46 0.47
CA ILE A 202 -14.54 -23.62 0.28
C ILE A 202 -14.24 -24.54 -0.90
N ILE A 203 -14.92 -25.70 -1.01
CA ILE A 203 -14.72 -26.64 -2.12
C ILE A 203 -15.14 -26.01 -3.46
N LYS A 204 -16.34 -25.40 -3.51
CA LYS A 204 -16.84 -24.70 -4.71
C LYS A 204 -15.89 -23.57 -5.13
N TYR A 205 -15.33 -22.82 -4.18
CA TYR A 205 -14.38 -21.74 -4.46
C TYR A 205 -13.02 -22.27 -4.96
N THR A 206 -12.49 -23.30 -4.31
CA THR A 206 -11.21 -23.93 -4.69
C THR A 206 -11.27 -24.53 -6.10
N GLN A 207 -12.39 -25.16 -6.47
CA GLN A 207 -12.62 -25.66 -7.82
C GLN A 207 -12.66 -24.53 -8.87
N LYS A 208 -13.31 -23.40 -8.56
CA LYS A 208 -13.30 -22.20 -9.43
C LYS A 208 -11.89 -21.63 -9.58
N MET A 209 -11.13 -21.52 -8.49
CA MET A 209 -9.72 -21.10 -8.55
C MET A 209 -8.92 -22.02 -9.47
N GLN A 210 -9.02 -23.33 -9.32
CA GLN A 210 -8.30 -24.29 -10.18
C GLN A 210 -8.60 -24.06 -11.67
N GLN A 211 -9.88 -23.91 -12.03
CA GLN A 211 -10.29 -23.64 -13.42
C GLN A 211 -9.73 -22.32 -13.97
N ILE A 212 -9.68 -21.27 -13.15
CA ILE A 212 -9.10 -19.97 -13.52
C ILE A 212 -7.59 -20.11 -13.78
N TYR A 213 -6.85 -20.78 -12.89
CA TYR A 213 -5.40 -20.97 -13.03
C TYR A 213 -5.04 -21.85 -14.23
N ASP A 214 -5.81 -22.92 -14.48
CA ASP A 214 -5.60 -23.77 -15.65
C ASP A 214 -5.88 -23.03 -16.95
N SER A 215 -6.92 -22.20 -16.99
CA SER A 215 -7.23 -21.35 -18.14
C SER A 215 -6.12 -20.32 -18.40
N ALA A 216 -5.68 -19.61 -17.35
CA ALA A 216 -4.60 -18.62 -17.44
C ALA A 216 -3.26 -19.26 -17.87
N ARG A 217 -2.93 -20.45 -17.37
CA ARG A 217 -1.74 -21.22 -17.79
C ARG A 217 -1.80 -21.58 -19.27
N ARG A 218 -2.94 -22.10 -19.76
CA ARG A 218 -3.15 -22.41 -21.18
C ARG A 218 -3.02 -21.17 -22.09
N MET A 219 -3.57 -20.03 -21.67
CA MET A 219 -3.45 -18.77 -22.43
C MET A 219 -1.99 -18.34 -22.62
N LYS A 220 -1.19 -18.34 -21.55
CA LYS A 220 0.24 -17.98 -21.62
C LYS A 220 1.03 -18.92 -22.53
N LEU A 221 0.81 -20.23 -22.42
CA LEU A 221 1.48 -21.22 -23.28
C LEU A 221 1.12 -21.02 -24.76
N ASN A 222 -0.15 -20.71 -25.06
CA ASN A 222 -0.60 -20.46 -26.43
C ASN A 222 -0.03 -19.16 -27.03
N GLN A 223 0.16 -18.10 -26.22
CA GLN A 223 0.81 -16.85 -26.67
C GLN A 223 2.29 -17.07 -26.97
N ALA A 224 3.04 -17.69 -26.05
CA ALA A 224 4.46 -18.03 -26.24
C ALA A 224 4.72 -19.09 -27.34
N SER A 225 3.65 -19.67 -27.91
CA SER A 225 3.69 -20.58 -29.07
C SER A 225 3.19 -19.93 -30.36
N ARG A 226 2.77 -18.66 -30.32
CA ARG A 226 2.48 -17.83 -31.49
C ARG A 226 3.65 -16.91 -31.80
N GLU A 227 4.16 -16.21 -30.79
CA GLU A 227 5.35 -15.34 -30.89
C GLU A 227 6.54 -16.08 -31.55
N ARG A 228 6.85 -17.31 -31.09
CA ARG A 228 7.88 -18.18 -31.69
C ARG A 228 7.63 -18.69 -33.13
N ARG A 229 6.47 -18.40 -33.73
CA ARG A 229 6.15 -18.69 -35.14
C ARG A 229 6.05 -17.41 -36.00
N ASP A 230 6.04 -16.25 -35.35
CA ASP A 230 6.08 -14.94 -36.02
C ASP A 230 7.54 -14.41 -36.11
N ASP A 231 8.47 -15.03 -35.36
CA ASP A 231 9.93 -14.79 -35.35
C ASP A 231 10.74 -15.76 -36.26
N GLU A 232 10.09 -16.69 -36.97
CA GLU A 232 10.69 -17.67 -37.93
C GLU A 232 10.36 -17.34 -39.40
#